data_AF-A0AAV8UNR4-F1
#
_entry.id   AF-A0AAV8UNR4-F1
#
_cell.length_a   1.000
_cell.length_b   1.000
_cell.length_c   1.000
_cell.angle_alpha   90.00
_cell.angle_beta   90.00
_cell.angle_gamma   90.00
#
_symmetry.space_group_name_H-M   'P 1'
#
loop_
_entity.id
_entity.type
_entity.pdbx_description
1 polymer ?
#
loop_
_entity_poly.entity_id
_entity_poly.type
_entity_poly.pdbx_seq_one_letter_code
_entity_poly.pdbx_strand_id
1 'polypeptide(L)'
;MGFYVASGFIAEYIPARKTSPLRPEGWWLNRWPFLGWLETFLKVAAWIYAAKTPVADSENMIPYGAALYKYEVWALVSLAILMVAAIGDRIFYREIISMIFVLPQMSSAVVVARALLKGRRAVSAPNLRLYMWLQFLGDLVKLVFFVVHDFKIKKVAKWILYTLQFYFFLCYGFALYADYESFGTVQTFKRVFS
;
A
#
# COMPACT_ATOMS: atom_id res chain seq x y z
N MET A 1 22.88 -34.70 -2.58
CA MET A 1 22.94 -33.57 -1.63
C MET A 1 21.50 -33.18 -1.31
N GLY A 2 21.00 -33.53 -0.12
CA GLY A 2 19.61 -33.25 0.24
C GLY A 2 19.44 -31.76 0.55
N PHE A 3 18.51 -31.09 -0.13
CA PHE A 3 18.17 -29.71 0.20
C PHE A 3 17.42 -29.70 1.53
N TYR A 4 18.04 -29.11 2.56
CA TYR A 4 17.34 -28.84 3.82
C TYR A 4 16.28 -27.76 3.57
N VAL A 5 15.01 -28.12 3.76
CA VAL A 5 13.87 -27.22 3.64
C VAL A 5 13.37 -26.90 5.05
N ALA A 6 13.59 -25.66 5.51
CA ALA A 6 13.12 -25.24 6.82
C ALA A 6 11.58 -25.34 6.92
N SER A 7 11.08 -25.86 8.04
CA SER A 7 9.64 -26.06 8.27
C SER A 7 8.86 -24.77 8.53
N GLY A 8 9.54 -23.64 8.82
CA GLY A 8 8.92 -22.37 9.20
C GLY A 8 9.39 -21.14 8.40
N PHE A 9 8.80 -19.98 8.71
CA PHE A 9 9.21 -18.69 8.15
C PHE A 9 10.62 -18.33 8.59
N ILE A 10 11.41 -17.79 7.66
CA ILE A 10 12.74 -17.29 7.93
C ILE A 10 12.70 -15.76 7.79
N ALA A 11 12.81 -15.09 8.92
CA ALA A 11 12.77 -13.62 9.02
C ALA A 11 14.01 -12.94 8.43
N GLU A 12 15.10 -13.68 8.25
CA GLU A 12 16.36 -13.19 7.70
C GLU A 12 16.56 -13.63 6.25
N TYR A 13 16.97 -12.68 5.42
CA TYR A 13 17.24 -12.88 3.99
C TYR A 13 18.20 -14.03 3.66
N ILE A 14 19.36 -14.08 4.32
CA ILE A 14 20.46 -14.98 3.93
C ILE A 14 20.07 -16.45 4.13
N PRO A 15 19.53 -16.86 5.30
CA PRO A 15 19.07 -18.23 5.45
C PRO A 15 17.89 -18.54 4.53
N ALA A 16 16.95 -17.61 4.31
CA ALA A 16 15.78 -17.87 3.48
C ALA A 16 16.15 -18.14 2.01
N ARG A 17 17.12 -17.38 1.49
CA ARG A 17 17.66 -17.56 0.14
C ARG A 17 18.39 -18.89 -0.03
N LYS A 18 19.12 -19.36 0.99
CA LYS A 18 19.82 -20.66 0.96
C LYS A 18 18.85 -21.84 0.94
N THR A 19 17.67 -21.68 1.55
CA THR A 19 16.61 -22.70 1.61
C THR A 19 15.58 -22.58 0.50
N SER A 20 15.77 -21.64 -0.44
CA SER A 20 14.87 -21.42 -1.57
C SER A 20 14.88 -22.62 -2.50
N PRO A 21 13.72 -23.01 -3.08
CA PRO A 21 13.68 -24.03 -4.13
C PRO A 21 14.34 -23.57 -5.45
N LEU A 22 14.61 -22.26 -5.58
CA LEU A 22 15.32 -21.67 -6.71
C LEU A 22 16.81 -21.47 -6.39
N ARG A 23 17.66 -21.44 -7.45
CA ARG A 23 19.11 -21.33 -7.32
C ARG A 23 19.53 -20.15 -6.42
N PRO A 24 20.52 -20.34 -5.54
CA PRO A 24 20.93 -19.33 -4.58
C PRO A 24 21.50 -18.08 -5.24
N GLU A 25 22.04 -18.09 -6.47
CA GLU A 25 22.49 -16.86 -7.14
C GLU A 25 21.36 -16.01 -7.75
N GLY A 26 20.16 -16.56 -7.86
CA GLY A 26 19.04 -15.99 -8.61
C GLY A 26 17.93 -15.36 -7.76
N TRP A 27 16.76 -15.27 -8.39
CA TRP A 27 15.51 -14.98 -7.71
C TRP A 27 15.13 -16.11 -6.76
N TRP A 28 14.48 -15.78 -5.65
CA TRP A 28 14.16 -16.75 -4.62
C TRP A 28 12.73 -16.57 -4.09
N LEU A 29 12.21 -17.60 -3.44
CA LEU A 29 10.86 -17.65 -2.88
C LEU A 29 10.93 -17.77 -1.36
N ASN A 30 10.26 -16.85 -0.65
CA ASN A 30 10.13 -16.94 0.81
C ASN A 30 8.83 -17.65 1.24
N ARG A 31 8.84 -18.28 2.40
CA ARG A 31 7.63 -18.85 3.02
C ARG A 31 6.95 -17.82 3.90
N TRP A 32 6.00 -17.06 3.37
CA TRP A 32 5.34 -16.01 4.14
C TRP A 32 4.44 -16.61 5.25
N PRO A 33 4.48 -16.09 6.49
CA PRO A 33 3.56 -16.50 7.54
C PRO A 33 2.16 -15.91 7.28
N PHE A 34 1.18 -16.35 8.07
CA PHE A 34 -0.22 -15.94 7.93
C PHE A 34 -0.40 -14.41 7.82
N LEU A 35 0.25 -13.63 8.68
CA LEU A 35 0.15 -12.16 8.65
C LEU A 35 0.68 -11.55 7.33
N GLY A 36 1.72 -12.15 6.72
CA GLY A 36 2.22 -11.70 5.42
C GLY A 36 1.18 -11.95 4.32
N TRP A 37 0.53 -13.11 4.33
CA TRP A 37 -0.54 -13.40 3.38
C TRP A 37 -1.76 -12.51 3.61
N LEU A 38 -2.12 -12.24 4.86
CA LEU A 38 -3.23 -11.34 5.19
C LEU A 38 -3.00 -9.93 4.64
N GLU A 39 -1.82 -9.34 4.86
CA GLU A 39 -1.44 -8.04 4.26
C GLU A 39 -1.55 -8.07 2.74
N THR A 40 -1.06 -9.15 2.13
CA THR A 40 -1.11 -9.36 0.69
C THR A 40 -2.53 -9.38 0.16
N PHE A 41 -3.44 -10.15 0.77
CA PHE A 41 -4.84 -10.22 0.35
C PHE A 41 -5.54 -8.87 0.47
N LEU A 42 -5.28 -8.12 1.54
CA LEU A 42 -5.80 -6.76 1.71
C LEU A 42 -5.34 -5.84 0.59
N LYS A 43 -4.07 -5.91 0.19
CA LYS A 43 -3.50 -5.09 -0.89
C LYS A 43 -4.00 -5.48 -2.28
N VAL A 44 -4.18 -6.76 -2.54
CA VAL A 44 -4.81 -7.23 -3.78
C VAL A 44 -6.26 -6.78 -3.86
N ALA A 45 -7.02 -6.90 -2.76
CA ALA A 45 -8.38 -6.38 -2.70
C ALA A 45 -8.42 -4.87 -2.93
N ALA A 46 -7.52 -4.11 -2.30
CA ALA A 46 -7.37 -2.68 -2.53
C ALA A 46 -7.12 -2.37 -4.02
N TRP A 47 -6.20 -3.09 -4.66
CA TRP A 47 -5.90 -2.92 -6.08
C TRP A 47 -7.13 -3.10 -6.97
N ILE A 48 -7.99 -4.07 -6.68
CA ILE A 48 -9.27 -4.25 -7.41
C ILE A 48 -10.16 -3.01 -7.29
N TYR A 49 -10.26 -2.41 -6.10
CA TYR A 49 -11.04 -1.17 -5.90
C TYR A 49 -10.40 0.06 -6.53
N ALA A 50 -9.06 0.13 -6.57
CA ALA A 50 -8.35 1.16 -7.31
C ALA A 50 -8.67 1.09 -8.81
N ALA A 51 -8.68 -0.11 -9.41
CA ALA A 51 -9.05 -0.28 -10.82
C ALA A 51 -10.51 0.10 -11.11
N LYS A 52 -11.40 -0.07 -10.13
CA LYS A 52 -12.80 0.38 -10.17
C LYS A 52 -12.99 1.86 -9.83
N THR A 53 -11.92 2.60 -9.63
CA THR A 53 -11.98 4.05 -9.48
C THR A 53 -11.89 4.66 -10.89
N PRO A 54 -13.03 4.96 -11.55
CA PRO A 54 -12.99 5.47 -12.91
C PRO A 54 -12.17 6.76 -12.96
N VAL A 55 -11.56 7.00 -14.10
CA VAL A 55 -11.03 8.30 -14.45
C VAL A 55 -12.00 8.87 -15.46
N ALA A 56 -13.08 9.51 -14.99
CA ALA A 56 -13.95 10.22 -15.91
C ALA A 56 -13.15 11.40 -16.49
N ASP A 57 -13.06 11.47 -17.82
CA ASP A 57 -12.62 12.67 -18.52
C ASP A 57 -13.76 13.68 -18.46
N SER A 58 -13.86 14.40 -17.35
CA SER A 58 -14.81 15.51 -17.26
C SER A 58 -14.05 16.81 -17.46
N GLU A 59 -14.32 17.51 -18.56
CA GLU A 59 -13.84 18.86 -18.87
C GLU A 59 -14.29 19.92 -17.84
N ASN A 60 -15.15 19.54 -16.89
CA ASN A 60 -15.63 20.39 -15.81
C ASN A 60 -15.05 19.94 -14.44
N MET A 61 -13.78 20.27 -14.23
CA MET A 61 -13.10 20.13 -12.94
C MET A 61 -13.80 21.00 -11.87
N ILE A 62 -14.11 20.44 -10.70
CA ILE A 62 -14.55 21.24 -9.55
C ILE A 62 -13.37 22.08 -9.06
N PRO A 63 -13.58 23.37 -8.74
CA PRO A 63 -12.59 24.19 -8.06
C PRO A 63 -12.31 23.64 -6.65
N TYR A 64 -11.07 23.19 -6.42
CA TYR A 64 -10.18 23.40 -5.25
C TYR A 64 -10.76 23.84 -3.86
N GLY A 65 -12.00 23.51 -3.50
CA GLY A 65 -12.76 24.24 -2.48
C GLY A 65 -12.71 23.71 -1.05
N ALA A 66 -12.26 22.47 -0.82
CA ALA A 66 -12.01 21.97 0.53
C ALA A 66 -10.49 22.01 0.76
N ALA A 67 -10.02 22.86 1.68
CA ALA A 67 -8.59 22.95 2.01
C ALA A 67 -7.97 21.57 2.30
N LEU A 68 -8.75 20.67 2.91
CA LEU A 68 -8.37 19.28 3.21
C LEU A 68 -8.18 18.40 1.96
N TYR A 69 -8.91 18.64 0.87
CA TYR A 69 -8.77 17.86 -0.36
C TYR A 69 -7.36 18.00 -0.96
N LYS A 70 -6.79 19.20 -0.94
CA LYS A 70 -5.42 19.42 -1.41
C LYS A 70 -4.44 18.54 -0.62
N TYR A 71 -4.59 18.47 0.69
CA TYR A 71 -3.72 17.66 1.54
C TYR A 71 -3.96 16.15 1.34
N GLU A 72 -5.20 15.71 1.12
CA GLU A 72 -5.54 14.33 0.77
C GLU A 72 -4.80 13.89 -0.50
N VAL A 73 -4.89 14.71 -1.56
CA VAL A 73 -4.20 14.45 -2.84
C VAL A 73 -2.69 14.35 -2.62
N TRP A 74 -2.10 15.30 -1.89
CA TRP A 74 -0.66 15.30 -1.64
C TRP A 74 -0.19 14.11 -0.79
N ALA A 75 -0.99 13.68 0.19
CA ALA A 75 -0.70 12.48 0.97
C ALA A 75 -0.69 11.23 0.07
N LEU A 76 -1.65 11.09 -0.84
CA LEU A 76 -1.69 9.91 -1.73
C LEU A 76 -0.63 9.98 -2.85
N VAL A 77 -0.29 11.17 -3.33
CA VAL A 77 0.81 11.37 -4.30
C VAL A 77 2.17 11.06 -3.67
N SER A 78 2.43 11.50 -2.44
CA SER A 78 3.71 11.19 -1.77
C SER A 78 3.89 9.68 -1.56
N LEU A 79 2.81 8.97 -1.25
CA LEU A 79 2.80 7.50 -1.19
C LEU A 79 3.15 6.86 -2.54
N ALA A 80 2.53 7.33 -3.63
CA ALA A 80 2.83 6.82 -4.97
C ALA A 80 4.31 7.01 -5.33
N ILE A 81 4.91 8.15 -4.97
CA ILE A 81 6.34 8.42 -5.19
C ILE A 81 7.21 7.46 -4.37
N LEU A 82 6.93 7.29 -3.07
CA LEU A 82 7.72 6.41 -2.21
C LEU A 82 7.60 4.93 -2.59
N MET A 83 6.48 4.52 -3.20
CA MET A 83 6.32 3.17 -3.76
C MET A 83 7.27 2.89 -4.92
N VAL A 84 7.67 3.91 -5.71
CA VAL A 84 8.68 3.75 -6.76
C VAL A 84 10.04 3.40 -6.14
N ALA A 85 10.41 4.05 -5.04
CA ALA A 85 11.64 3.71 -4.31
C ALA A 85 11.59 2.28 -3.74
N ALA A 86 10.41 1.83 -3.28
CA ALA A 86 10.21 0.47 -2.80
C ALA A 86 10.45 -0.60 -3.88
N ILE A 87 10.14 -0.33 -5.16
CA ILE A 87 10.46 -1.24 -6.26
C ILE A 87 11.96 -1.41 -6.41
N GLY A 88 12.72 -0.31 -6.32
CA GLY A 88 14.18 -0.34 -6.35
C GLY A 88 14.73 -1.32 -5.31
N ASP A 89 14.30 -1.19 -4.05
CA ASP A 89 14.66 -2.11 -2.97
C ASP A 89 14.33 -3.58 -3.30
N ARG A 90 13.14 -3.85 -3.86
CA ARG A 90 12.73 -5.21 -4.23
C ARG A 90 13.54 -5.81 -5.38
N ILE A 91 13.97 -5.01 -6.34
CA ILE A 91 14.84 -5.48 -7.44
C ILE A 91 16.19 -5.94 -6.89
N PHE A 92 16.77 -5.22 -5.92
CA PHE A 92 18.01 -5.63 -5.27
C PHE A 92 17.83 -6.90 -4.42
N TYR A 93 16.67 -7.05 -3.79
CA TYR A 93 16.37 -8.18 -2.90
C TYR A 93 16.04 -9.49 -3.66
N ARG A 94 15.57 -9.38 -4.91
CA ARG A 94 15.27 -10.51 -5.83
C ARG A 94 14.32 -11.56 -5.27
N GLU A 95 13.33 -11.14 -4.47
CA GLU A 95 12.30 -12.05 -3.93
C GLU A 95 11.05 -11.98 -4.81
N ILE A 96 10.64 -13.13 -5.35
CA ILE A 96 9.61 -13.20 -6.41
C ILE A 96 8.25 -12.78 -5.88
N ILE A 97 7.85 -13.26 -4.69
CA ILE A 97 6.50 -13.02 -4.15
C ILE A 97 6.34 -11.52 -3.88
N SER A 98 7.31 -10.89 -3.22
CA SER A 98 7.35 -9.44 -3.02
C SER A 98 7.27 -8.66 -4.34
N MET A 99 7.95 -9.13 -5.40
CA MET A 99 7.93 -8.46 -6.70
C MET A 99 6.55 -8.56 -7.37
N ILE A 100 5.92 -9.72 -7.31
CA ILE A 100 4.58 -9.94 -7.87
C ILE A 100 3.55 -9.03 -7.16
N PHE A 101 3.70 -8.78 -5.85
CA PHE A 101 2.74 -7.96 -5.11
C PHE A 101 3.05 -6.45 -5.10
N VAL A 102 4.32 -6.06 -5.21
CA VAL A 102 4.68 -4.63 -5.24
C VAL A 102 4.19 -3.94 -6.52
N LEU A 103 4.15 -4.66 -7.65
CA LEU A 103 3.73 -4.08 -8.93
C LEU A 103 2.22 -3.69 -8.95
N PRO A 104 1.28 -4.58 -8.61
CA PRO A 104 -0.14 -4.22 -8.43
C PRO A 104 -0.30 -3.10 -7.41
N GLN A 105 0.40 -3.19 -6.28
CA GLN A 105 0.33 -2.18 -5.23
C GLN A 105 0.74 -0.80 -5.73
N MET A 106 1.90 -0.68 -6.39
CA MET A 106 2.36 0.59 -6.97
C MET A 106 1.33 1.10 -8.00
N SER A 107 0.88 0.24 -8.91
CA SER A 107 -0.09 0.64 -9.94
C SER A 107 -1.38 1.18 -9.32
N SER A 108 -1.85 0.59 -8.22
CA SER A 108 -3.04 1.04 -7.51
C SER A 108 -2.87 2.46 -6.97
N ALA A 109 -1.72 2.76 -6.36
CA ALA A 109 -1.39 4.07 -5.81
C ALA A 109 -1.29 5.12 -6.90
N VAL A 110 -0.65 4.80 -8.04
CA VAL A 110 -0.53 5.70 -9.18
C VAL A 110 -1.90 5.99 -9.82
N VAL A 111 -2.74 4.97 -10.00
CA VAL A 111 -4.09 5.13 -10.57
C VAL A 111 -4.94 6.04 -9.69
N VAL A 112 -4.97 5.80 -8.37
CA VAL A 112 -5.75 6.62 -7.42
C VAL A 112 -5.22 8.04 -7.35
N ALA A 113 -3.88 8.22 -7.26
CA ALA A 113 -3.27 9.55 -7.25
C ALA A 113 -3.60 10.32 -8.54
N ARG A 114 -3.50 9.68 -9.70
CA ARG A 114 -3.85 10.30 -10.99
C ARG A 114 -5.35 10.66 -11.08
N ALA A 115 -6.22 9.79 -10.58
CA ALA A 115 -7.66 10.04 -10.59
C ALA A 115 -8.02 11.24 -9.70
N LEU A 116 -7.39 11.36 -8.53
CA LEU A 116 -7.58 12.50 -7.63
C LEU A 116 -6.93 13.79 -8.18
N LEU A 117 -5.81 13.72 -8.89
CA LEU A 117 -5.25 14.90 -9.56
C LEU A 117 -6.18 15.47 -10.64
N LYS A 118 -7.03 14.63 -11.27
CA LYS A 118 -8.08 15.06 -12.20
C LYS A 118 -9.33 15.64 -11.51
N GLY A 119 -9.44 15.49 -10.19
CA GLY A 119 -10.49 16.05 -9.37
C GLY A 119 -11.39 15.01 -8.70
N ARG A 120 -11.95 15.36 -7.54
CA ARG A 120 -12.68 14.43 -6.67
C ARG A 120 -13.91 13.80 -7.34
N ARG A 121 -14.60 14.54 -8.20
CA ARG A 121 -15.80 14.07 -8.93
C ARG A 121 -15.50 12.96 -9.92
N ALA A 122 -14.26 12.87 -10.42
CA ALA A 122 -13.86 11.76 -11.29
C ALA A 122 -13.81 10.43 -10.53
N VAL A 123 -13.71 10.48 -9.19
CA VAL A 123 -13.45 9.32 -8.33
C VAL A 123 -14.73 8.83 -7.63
N SER A 124 -15.06 7.56 -7.81
CA SER A 124 -16.12 6.90 -7.03
C SER A 124 -15.78 6.90 -5.54
N ALA A 125 -16.55 7.62 -4.73
CA ALA A 125 -16.29 7.75 -3.30
C ALA A 125 -16.30 6.42 -2.53
N PRO A 126 -17.26 5.50 -2.76
CA PRO A 126 -17.23 4.20 -2.10
C PRO A 126 -15.99 3.38 -2.44
N ASN A 127 -15.58 3.36 -3.71
CA ASN A 127 -14.42 2.59 -4.16
C ASN A 127 -13.12 3.18 -3.62
N LEU A 128 -12.98 4.50 -3.60
CA LEU A 128 -11.83 5.17 -3.00
C LEU A 128 -11.72 4.88 -1.50
N ARG A 129 -12.83 5.00 -0.76
CA ARG A 129 -12.84 4.72 0.69
C ARG A 129 -12.48 3.27 0.98
N LEU A 130 -13.04 2.32 0.23
CA LEU A 130 -12.69 0.90 0.38
C LEU A 130 -11.22 0.65 0.05
N TYR A 131 -10.70 1.26 -1.02
CA TYR A 131 -9.27 1.24 -1.33
C TYR A 131 -8.43 1.73 -0.15
N MET A 132 -8.71 2.94 0.36
CA MET A 132 -7.92 3.54 1.44
C MET A 132 -8.03 2.74 2.74
N TRP A 133 -9.21 2.22 3.09
CA TRP A 133 -9.40 1.36 4.27
C TRP A 133 -8.61 0.06 4.17
N LEU A 134 -8.65 -0.60 3.01
CA LEU A 134 -7.90 -1.85 2.80
C LEU A 134 -6.38 -1.60 2.86
N GLN A 135 -5.91 -0.47 2.32
CA GLN A 135 -4.50 -0.09 2.43
C GLN A 135 -4.09 0.23 3.87
N PHE A 136 -4.90 1.02 4.57
CA PHE A 136 -4.69 1.36 5.98
C PHE A 136 -4.62 0.10 6.86
N LEU A 137 -5.56 -0.83 6.70
CA LEU A 137 -5.57 -2.11 7.41
C LEU A 137 -4.38 -2.99 7.02
N GLY A 138 -4.02 -3.04 5.73
CA GLY A 138 -2.85 -3.78 5.26
C GLY A 138 -1.55 -3.26 5.88
N ASP A 139 -1.41 -1.95 5.97
CA ASP A 139 -0.25 -1.29 6.59
C ASP A 139 -0.22 -1.51 8.12
N LEU A 140 -1.38 -1.53 8.78
CA LEU A 140 -1.48 -1.93 10.18
C LEU A 140 -1.04 -3.38 10.40
N VAL A 141 -1.54 -4.31 9.58
CA VAL A 141 -1.12 -5.72 9.62
C VAL A 141 0.39 -5.84 9.42
N LYS A 142 0.97 -5.04 8.53
CA LYS A 142 2.42 -5.00 8.29
C LYS A 142 3.23 -4.51 9.48
N LEU A 143 2.75 -3.47 10.15
CA LEU A 143 3.37 -2.97 11.38
C LEU A 143 3.35 -4.05 12.47
N VAL A 144 2.20 -4.72 12.67
CA VAL A 144 2.09 -5.85 13.61
C VAL A 144 3.02 -6.99 13.19
N PHE A 145 3.10 -7.31 11.90
CA PHE A 145 4.02 -8.31 11.37
C PHE A 145 5.47 -8.01 11.72
N PHE A 146 5.93 -6.76 11.56
CA PHE A 146 7.28 -6.37 11.92
C PHE A 146 7.56 -6.53 13.41
N VAL A 147 6.57 -6.27 14.28
CA VAL A 147 6.70 -6.41 15.73
C VAL A 147 6.82 -7.89 16.11
N VAL A 148 5.98 -8.75 15.52
CA VAL A 148 5.90 -10.17 15.88
C VAL A 148 7.08 -10.98 15.34
N HIS A 149 7.60 -10.69 14.15
CA HIS A 149 8.51 -11.58 13.44
C HIS A 149 9.99 -11.12 13.39
N ASP A 150 10.35 -10.07 14.13
CA ASP A 150 11.71 -9.49 14.21
C ASP A 150 12.44 -9.35 12.85
N PHE A 151 11.71 -8.93 11.80
CA PHE A 151 12.18 -8.95 10.42
C PHE A 151 13.47 -8.15 10.20
N LYS A 152 14.48 -8.74 9.53
CA LYS A 152 15.80 -8.13 9.28
C LYS A 152 16.13 -8.15 7.78
N ILE A 153 16.23 -6.96 7.17
CA ILE A 153 16.79 -6.78 5.83
C ILE A 153 18.27 -6.40 5.94
N LYS A 154 19.13 -7.02 5.11
CA LYS A 154 20.57 -6.71 5.06
C LYS A 154 20.78 -5.23 4.69
N LYS A 155 21.61 -4.51 5.47
CA LYS A 155 21.99 -3.09 5.26
C LYS A 155 20.89 -2.04 5.44
N VAL A 156 19.65 -2.41 5.73
CA VAL A 156 18.58 -1.45 6.04
C VAL A 156 18.28 -1.53 7.54
N ALA A 157 18.41 -0.41 8.23
CA ALA A 157 18.09 -0.36 9.65
C ALA A 157 16.59 -0.59 9.85
N LYS A 158 16.22 -1.45 10.80
CA LYS A 158 14.80 -1.81 11.06
C LYS A 158 13.92 -0.58 11.23
N TRP A 159 14.42 0.45 11.93
CA TRP A 159 13.68 1.68 12.16
C TRP A 159 13.26 2.38 10.86
N ILE A 160 14.04 2.28 9.77
CA ILE A 160 13.68 2.87 8.47
C ILE A 160 12.42 2.19 7.92
N LEU A 161 12.36 0.86 7.99
CA LEU A 161 11.20 0.09 7.54
C LEU A 161 9.96 0.42 8.36
N TYR A 162 10.11 0.51 9.69
CA TYR A 162 9.03 0.92 10.58
C TYR A 162 8.55 2.35 10.29
N THR A 163 9.46 3.31 10.18
CA THR A 163 9.12 4.71 9.93
C THR A 163 8.42 4.89 8.59
N LEU A 164 8.92 4.25 7.53
CA LEU A 164 8.29 4.32 6.20
C LEU A 164 6.89 3.67 6.22
N GLN A 165 6.77 2.50 6.84
CA GLN A 165 5.49 1.80 6.92
C GLN A 165 4.47 2.54 7.80
N PHE A 166 4.93 3.16 8.87
CA PHE A 166 4.11 3.99 9.76
C PHE A 166 3.68 5.29 9.05
N TYR A 167 4.57 5.88 8.25
CA TYR A 167 4.20 7.00 7.38
C TYR A 167 3.09 6.61 6.41
N PHE A 168 3.14 5.43 5.79
CA PHE A 168 2.07 4.95 4.90
C PHE A 168 0.73 4.81 5.63
N PHE A 169 0.77 4.18 6.82
CA PHE A 169 -0.38 4.06 7.70
C PHE A 169 -1.00 5.43 8.04
N LEU A 170 -0.19 6.41 8.43
CA LEU A 170 -0.67 7.76 8.74
C LEU A 170 -1.24 8.48 7.52
N CYS A 171 -0.60 8.38 6.36
CA CYS A 171 -1.09 9.01 5.13
C CYS A 171 -2.44 8.46 4.70
N TYR A 172 -2.65 7.14 4.74
CA TYR A 172 -3.96 6.56 4.42
C TYR A 172 -5.02 6.90 5.49
N GLY A 173 -4.66 6.90 6.77
CA GLY A 173 -5.56 7.33 7.85
C GLY A 173 -5.98 8.80 7.71
N PHE A 174 -5.03 9.68 7.39
CA PHE A 174 -5.30 11.08 7.11
C PHE A 174 -6.14 11.27 5.85
N ALA A 175 -5.84 10.57 4.76
CA ALA A 175 -6.61 10.67 3.53
C ALA A 175 -8.06 10.21 3.72
N LEU A 176 -8.29 9.13 4.50
CA LEU A 176 -9.63 8.72 4.92
C LEU A 176 -10.35 9.83 5.69
N TYR A 177 -9.70 10.38 6.71
CA TYR A 177 -10.27 11.48 7.49
C TYR A 177 -10.64 12.69 6.60
N ALA A 178 -9.71 13.12 5.75
CA ALA A 178 -9.91 14.25 4.84
C ALA A 178 -11.06 14.00 3.85
N ASP A 179 -11.20 12.78 3.33
CA ASP A 179 -12.29 12.42 2.42
C ASP A 179 -13.66 12.40 3.13
N TYR A 180 -13.74 11.90 4.36
CA TYR A 180 -14.98 11.91 5.15
C TYR A 180 -15.39 13.34 5.55
N GLU A 181 -14.46 14.21 5.91
CA GLU A 181 -14.77 15.61 6.27
C GLU A 181 -15.14 16.45 5.04
N SER A 182 -14.42 16.26 3.94
CA SER A 182 -14.60 17.06 2.73
C SER A 182 -15.82 16.61 1.91
N PHE A 183 -16.14 15.30 1.92
CA PHE A 183 -17.11 14.71 1.00
C PHE A 183 -17.98 13.59 1.63
N GLY A 184 -17.91 13.39 2.96
CA GLY A 184 -18.72 12.42 3.68
C GLY A 184 -20.10 12.93 4.08
N THR A 185 -20.88 12.01 4.66
CA THR A 185 -22.28 12.16 5.11
C THR A 185 -22.53 13.39 5.99
N VAL A 186 -21.50 13.91 6.66
CA VAL A 186 -21.55 15.10 7.53
C VAL A 186 -21.99 16.34 6.75
N GLN A 187 -21.57 16.52 5.49
CA GLN A 187 -22.03 17.64 4.68
C GLN A 187 -23.46 17.45 4.14
N THR A 188 -23.84 16.21 3.84
CA THR A 188 -25.22 15.89 3.44
C THR A 188 -26.18 16.18 4.59
N PHE A 189 -25.80 15.84 5.82
CA PHE A 189 -26.57 16.18 7.02
C PHE A 189 -26.63 17.70 7.22
N LYS A 190 -25.49 18.40 7.18
CA LYS A 190 -25.47 19.86 7.34
C LYS A 190 -26.32 20.61 6.31
N ARG A 191 -26.38 20.14 5.05
CA ARG A 191 -27.23 20.74 4.00
C ARG A 191 -28.72 20.43 4.15
N VAL A 192 -29.09 19.32 4.77
CA VAL A 192 -30.50 18.96 4.99
C VAL A 192 -31.10 19.73 6.17
N PHE A 193 -30.26 20.13 7.13
CA PHE A 193 -30.67 20.82 8.36
C PHE A 193 -30.26 22.30 8.42
N SER A 194 -29.83 22.89 7.30
CA SER A 194 -29.57 24.33 7.12
C SER A 194 -30.54 24.93 6.13
#